data_AF-A0A2N5AAU3-F1
#
_entry.id   AF-A0A2N5AAU3-F1
#
_cell.length_a   1.000
_cell.length_b   1.000
_cell.length_c   1.000
_cell.angle_alpha   90.00
_cell.angle_beta   90.00
_cell.angle_gamma   90.00
#
_symmetry.space_group_name_H-M   'P 1'
#
loop_
_entity.id
_entity.type
_entity.pdbx_description
1 polymer ?
#
loop_
_entity_poly.entity_id
_entity_poly.type
_entity_poly.pdbx_seq_one_letter_code
_entity_poly.pdbx_strand_id
1 'polypeptide(L)' 'IRGKNNFLLKWLRRAQDNNIFPPDITSEIEWLRGKIIQAGYDTDLEPMLDFVYATASRAEALKNAE' A
#
# COMPACT_ATOMS: atom_id res chain seq x y z
N ILE A 1 -8.94 9.70 -14.73
CA ILE A 1 -8.50 9.78 -13.32
C ILE A 1 -9.23 8.76 -12.42
N ARG A 2 -10.58 8.65 -12.46
CA ARG A 2 -11.38 7.62 -11.75
C ARG A 2 -10.91 6.14 -11.90
N GLY A 3 -10.28 5.80 -13.02
CA GLY A 3 -9.74 4.45 -13.27
C GLY A 3 -8.49 4.10 -12.45
N LYS A 4 -7.63 5.09 -12.13
CA LYS A 4 -6.37 4.87 -11.40
C LYS A 4 -6.61 4.42 -9.96
N ASN A 5 -7.50 5.11 -9.23
CA ASN A 5 -7.81 4.76 -7.84
C ASN A 5 -8.48 3.38 -7.73
N ASN A 6 -9.36 3.04 -8.67
CA ASN A 6 -10.01 1.72 -8.70
C ASN A 6 -9.04 0.59 -9.06
N PHE A 7 -8.08 0.86 -9.96
CA PHE A 7 -7.00 -0.08 -10.25
C PHE A 7 -6.14 -0.32 -9.01
N LEU A 8 -5.69 0.75 -8.35
CA LEU A 8 -4.85 0.66 -7.15
C LEU A 8 -5.54 -0.12 -6.03
N LEU A 9 -6.82 0.16 -5.76
CA LEU A 9 -7.59 -0.56 -4.74
C LEU A 9 -7.72 -2.05 -5.04
N LYS A 10 -7.97 -2.42 -6.30
CA LYS A 10 -8.03 -3.84 -6.72
C LYS A 10 -6.66 -4.51 -6.65
N TRP A 11 -5.61 -3.79 -7.04
CA TRP A 11 -4.24 -4.30 -6.98
C TRP A 11 -3.79 -4.54 -5.54
N LEU A 12 -3.99 -3.55 -4.65
CA LEU A 12 -3.66 -3.68 -3.22
C LEU A 12 -4.42 -4.83 -2.55
N ARG A 13 -5.72 -4.98 -2.84
CA ARG A 13 -6.50 -6.12 -2.35
C ARG A 13 -5.92 -7.46 -2.82
N ARG A 14 -5.65 -7.59 -4.12
CA ARG A 14 -5.07 -8.83 -4.67
C ARG A 14 -3.69 -9.12 -4.10
N ALA A 15 -2.85 -8.11 -3.88
CA ALA A 15 -1.53 -8.30 -3.31
C ALA A 15 -1.60 -8.75 -1.84
N GLN A 16 -2.56 -8.24 -1.07
CA GLN A 16 -2.86 -8.73 0.28
C GLN A 16 -3.37 -10.18 0.27
N ASP A 17 -4.35 -10.50 -0.57
CA ASP A 17 -4.93 -11.85 -0.68
C ASP A 17 -3.90 -12.92 -1.09
N ASN A 18 -2.89 -12.53 -1.89
CA ASN A 18 -1.82 -13.43 -2.33
C ASN A 18 -0.60 -13.42 -1.39
N ASN A 19 -0.67 -12.77 -0.22
CA ASN A 19 0.46 -12.62 0.72
C ASN A 19 1.74 -12.09 0.05
N ILE A 20 1.60 -11.22 -0.96
CA ILE A 20 2.75 -10.60 -1.65
C ILE A 20 3.48 -9.65 -0.69
N PHE A 21 2.72 -9.06 0.25
CA PHE A 21 3.26 -8.19 1.27
C PHE A 21 3.64 -8.97 2.53
N PRO A 22 4.74 -8.62 3.19
CA PRO A 22 5.04 -9.10 4.54
C PRO A 22 3.87 -8.83 5.50
N PRO A 23 3.59 -9.73 6.45
CA PRO A 23 2.55 -9.51 7.47
C PRO A 23 2.72 -8.19 8.22
N ASP A 24 3.98 -7.77 8.42
CA ASP A 24 4.38 -6.59 9.19
C ASP A 24 3.95 -5.26 8.57
N ILE A 25 3.53 -5.25 7.30
CA ILE A 25 3.04 -4.04 6.61
C ILE A 25 1.55 -4.07 6.31
N THR A 26 0.83 -5.07 6.81
CA THR A 26 -0.61 -5.24 6.53
C THR A 26 -1.40 -3.99 6.96
N SER A 27 -1.08 -3.42 8.11
CA SER A 27 -1.71 -2.21 8.66
C SER A 27 -1.54 -0.99 7.75
N GLU A 28 -0.37 -0.83 7.14
CA GLU A 28 -0.04 0.25 6.21
C GLU A 28 -0.78 0.08 4.87
N ILE A 29 -0.93 -1.16 4.40
CA ILE A 29 -1.73 -1.47 3.21
C ILE A 29 -3.22 -1.16 3.45
N GLU A 30 -3.76 -1.53 4.61
CA GLU A 30 -5.14 -1.21 4.99
C GLU A 30 -5.36 0.29 5.16
N TRP A 31 -4.41 0.98 5.79
CA TRP A 31 -4.41 2.43 5.90
C TRP A 31 -4.41 3.12 4.53
N LEU A 32 -3.54 2.70 3.60
CA LEU A 32 -3.47 3.26 2.25
C LEU A 32 -4.79 3.06 1.50
N ARG A 33 -5.41 1.88 1.63
CA ARG A 33 -6.72 1.61 1.02
C ARG A 33 -7.80 2.54 1.60
N GLY A 34 -7.82 2.75 2.92
CA GLY A 34 -8.72 3.68 3.57
C GLY A 34 -8.52 5.13 3.10
N LYS A 35 -7.25 5.55 2.94
CA LYS A 35 -6.90 6.86 2.41
C LYS A 35 -7.35 7.05 0.98
N ILE A 36 -7.16 6.06 0.08
CA ILE A 36 -7.61 6.15 -1.31
C ILE A 36 -9.15 6.24 -1.42
N ILE A 37 -9.89 5.61 -0.51
CA ILE A 37 -11.36 5.68 -0.48
C ILE A 37 -11.85 7.06 0.01
N GLN A 38 -11.18 7.63 1.01
CA GLN A 38 -11.51 8.97 1.55
C GLN A 38 -11.00 10.11 0.65
N ALA A 39 -9.91 9.86 -0.07
CA ALA A 39 -9.28 10.78 -0.97
C ALA A 39 -10.19 11.10 -2.17
N GLY A 40 -10.31 12.38 -2.48
CA GLY A 40 -10.99 12.84 -3.67
C GLY A 40 -10.25 12.46 -4.94
N TYR A 41 -10.88 12.69 -6.10
CA TYR A 41 -10.32 12.33 -7.40
C TYR A 41 -8.98 12.99 -7.73
N ASP A 42 -8.68 14.14 -7.13
CA ASP A 42 -7.46 14.94 -7.34
C ASP A 42 -6.38 14.71 -6.27
N THR A 43 -6.59 13.78 -5.34
CA THR A 43 -5.56 13.50 -4.33
C THR A 43 -4.36 12.82 -4.98
N ASP A 44 -3.20 13.44 -4.80
CA ASP A 44 -1.93 12.83 -5.14
C ASP A 44 -1.64 11.65 -4.19
N LEU A 45 -1.46 10.47 -4.78
CA LEU A 45 -1.23 9.21 -4.07
C LEU A 45 0.25 8.85 -3.97
N GLU A 46 1.11 9.54 -4.72
CA GLU A 46 2.56 9.31 -4.78
C GLU A 46 3.20 9.31 -3.38
N PRO A 47 2.99 10.32 -2.50
CA PRO A 47 3.59 10.32 -1.17
C PRO A 47 3.07 9.19 -0.26
N MET A 48 1.84 8.72 -0.47
CA MET A 48 1.29 7.62 0.31
C MET A 48 1.86 6.27 -0.13
N LEU A 49 2.08 6.10 -1.44
CA LEU A 49 2.74 4.93 -2.00
C LEU A 49 4.20 4.85 -1.55
N ASP A 50 4.93 5.96 -1.59
CA ASP A 50 6.31 6.04 -1.12
C ASP A 50 6.44 5.65 0.36
N PHE A 51 5.50 6.11 1.21
CA PHE A 51 5.48 5.74 2.62
C PHE A 51 5.32 4.23 2.83
N VAL A 52 4.38 3.61 2.13
CA VAL A 52 4.15 2.15 2.21
C VAL A 52 5.37 1.39 1.71
N TYR A 53 5.96 1.81 0.60
CA TYR A 53 7.16 1.20 0.04
C TYR A 53 8.35 1.29 1.00
N ALA A 54 8.61 2.46 1.58
CA ALA A 54 9.70 2.65 2.54
C ALA A 54 9.51 1.76 3.80
N THR A 55 8.27 1.56 4.23
CA THR A 55 7.97 0.71 5.39
C THR A 55 8.14 -0.77 5.05
N ALA A 56 7.71 -1.20 3.85
CA ALA A 56 7.97 -2.54 3.33
C ALA A 56 9.46 -2.86 3.25
N SER A 57 10.23 -1.94 2.67
CA SER A 57 11.69 -2.10 2.52
C SER A 57 12.41 -2.17 3.87
N ARG A 58 11.98 -1.39 4.88
CA ARG A 58 12.52 -1.50 6.24
C ARG A 58 12.19 -2.83 6.90
N ALA A 59 10.95 -3.30 6.77
CA ALA A 59 10.53 -4.59 7.32
C ALA A 59 11.31 -5.75 6.70
N GLU A 60 11.56 -5.69 5.38
CA GLU A 60 12.39 -6.66 4.68
C GLU A 60 13.87 -6.60 5.10
N ALA A 61 14.44 -5.39 5.23
CA ALA A 61 15.82 -5.21 5.67
C ALA A 61 16.06 -5.75 7.10
N LEU A 62 15.09 -5.58 8.01
CA LEU A 62 15.15 -6.13 9.36
C LEU A 62 15.16 -7.67 9.35
N LYS A 63 14.33 -8.29 8.52
CA LYS A 63 14.28 -9.76 8.38
C LYS A 63 15.56 -10.37 7.82
N ASN A 64 16.25 -9.65 6.94
CA ASN A 64 17.50 -10.11 6.31
C ASN A 64 18.74 -9.85 7.19
N ALA A 65 18.58 -9.17 8.33
CA ALA A 65 19.65 -8.86 9.27
C ALA A 65 19.71 -9.85 10.46
N GLU A 66 18.76 -10.77 10.56
CA GLU A 66 18.72 -11.91 11.51
C GLU A 66 19.32 -13.18 10.88
#